data_AF-A0A448HJB6-F1
#
_entry.id   AF-A0A448HJB6-F1
#
_cell.length_a   1.000
_cell.length_b   1.000
_cell.length_c   1.000
_cell.angle_alpha   90.00
_cell.angle_beta   90.00
_cell.angle_gamma   90.00
#
_symmetry.space_group_name_H-M   'P 1'
#
loop_
_entity.id
_entity.type
_entity.pdbx_description
1 polymer ?
#
loop_
_entity_poly.entity_id
_entity_poly.type
_entity_poly.pdbx_seq_one_letter_code
_entity_poly.pdbx_strand_id
1 'polypeptide(L)' 'MIGEFDGDLKYTRELAGSDPQGVVVAERKRERAVKRETGMRVARWTWNDAWNTDGLLRELASYGITPRP' A
#
# COMPACT_ATOMS: atom_id res chain seq x y z
N MET A 1 -5.82 -12.11 -0.59
CA MET A 1 -5.42 -10.69 -0.51
C MET A 1 -4.22 -10.60 0.39
N ILE A 2 -3.25 -9.76 0.07
CA ILE A 2 -2.16 -9.41 0.98
C ILE A 2 -2.41 -7.97 1.43
N GLY A 3 -2.41 -7.73 2.73
CA GLY A 3 -2.49 -6.38 3.29
C GLY A 3 -1.09 -5.89 3.64
N GLU A 4 -0.72 -4.71 3.17
CA GLU A 4 0.56 -4.09 3.46
C GLU A 4 0.36 -2.70 4.08
N PHE A 5 1.06 -2.47 5.18
CA PHE A 5 1.13 -1.18 5.83
C PHE A 5 2.33 -0.39 5.30
N ASP A 6 2.11 0.79 4.73
CA ASP A 6 3.19 1.67 4.25
C ASP A 6 3.26 2.98 5.06
N GLY A 7 4.35 3.15 5.80
CA GLY A 7 4.58 4.35 6.59
C GLY A 7 5.29 5.43 5.77
N ASP A 8 4.72 6.64 5.74
CA ASP A 8 5.27 7.80 5.03
C ASP A 8 6.72 8.17 5.45
N LEU A 9 7.15 7.71 6.63
CA LEU A 9 8.49 7.95 7.15
C LEU A 9 9.59 7.45 6.20
N LYS A 10 9.32 6.40 5.40
CA LYS A 10 10.27 5.85 4.42
C LYS A 10 10.60 6.84 3.30
N TYR A 11 9.78 7.87 3.09
CA TYR A 11 9.98 8.89 2.05
C TYR A 11 10.65 10.16 2.59
N THR A 12 11.01 10.21 3.88
CA THR A 12 11.88 11.28 4.37
C THR A 12 13.27 11.16 3.74
N ARG A 13 13.87 12.31 3.42
CA ARG A 13 15.15 12.41 2.68
C ARG A 13 16.30 11.65 3.35
N GLU A 14 16.20 11.40 4.66
CA GLU A 14 17.14 10.60 5.45
C GLU A 14 17.02 9.08 5.22
N LEU A 15 15.84 8.56 4.86
CA LEU A 15 15.57 7.12 4.69
C LEU A 15 15.48 6.67 3.23
N ALA A 16 14.96 7.51 2.32
CA ALA A 16 14.84 7.20 0.90
C ALA A 16 16.15 7.37 0.11
N GLY A 17 17.14 8.05 0.69
CA GLY A 17 18.31 8.50 -0.05
C GLY A 17 17.98 9.57 -1.10
N SER A 18 18.77 9.63 -2.16
CA SER A 18 18.71 10.70 -3.17
C SER A 18 17.67 10.53 -4.28
N ASP A 19 16.99 9.38 -4.38
CA ASP A 19 15.98 9.11 -5.42
C ASP A 19 14.67 8.49 -4.87
N PRO A 20 13.76 9.33 -4.33
CA PRO A 20 12.45 8.90 -3.88
C PRO A 20 11.56 8.36 -5.01
N GLN A 21 11.75 8.81 -6.26
CA GLN A 21 10.96 8.33 -7.40
C GLN A 21 11.32 6.91 -7.78
N GLY A 22 12.61 6.56 -7.77
CA GLY A 22 13.10 5.21 -8.02
C GLY A 22 12.51 4.17 -7.04
N VAL A 23 12.37 4.55 -5.76
CA VAL A 23 11.74 3.71 -4.72
C VAL A 23 10.28 3.41 -5.07
N VAL A 24 9.50 4.43 -5.43
CA VAL A 24 8.08 4.28 -5.81
C VAL A 24 7.94 3.40 -7.07
N VAL A 25 8.82 3.55 -8.05
CA VAL A 25 8.81 2.74 -9.28
C VAL A 25 9.17 1.29 -8.99
N ALA A 26 10.18 1.04 -8.17
CA ALA A 26 10.57 -0.31 -7.75
C ALA A 26 9.42 -1.00 -6.99
N GLU A 27 8.74 -0.26 -6.13
CA GLU A 27 7.63 -0.76 -5.34
C GLU A 27 6.43 -1.13 -6.21
N ARG A 28 6.04 -0.26 -7.16
CA ARG A 28 5.01 -0.56 -8.15
C ARG A 28 5.36 -1.76 -9.03
N LYS A 29 6.65 -1.97 -9.33
CA LYS A 29 7.12 -3.13 -10.09
C LYS A 29 6.97 -4.43 -9.29
N ARG A 30 7.25 -4.40 -7.98
CA ARG A 30 7.04 -5.54 -7.08
C ARG A 30 5.57 -5.92 -6.98
N GLU A 31 4.68 -4.96 -6.77
CA GLU A 31 3.22 -5.22 -6.73
C GLU A 31 2.71 -5.87 -8.03
N ARG A 32 3.17 -5.36 -9.18
CA ARG A 32 2.82 -5.94 -10.49
C ARG A 32 3.33 -7.37 -10.64
N ALA A 33 4.53 -7.68 -10.14
CA ALA A 33 5.07 -9.04 -10.15
C ALA A 33 4.22 -9.97 -9.27
N VAL A 34 3.94 -9.58 -8.02
CA VAL A 34 3.07 -10.33 -7.10
C VAL A 34 1.72 -10.62 -7.75
N LYS A 35 1.09 -9.62 -8.36
CA LYS A 35 -0.20 -9.81 -9.06
C LYS A 35 -0.10 -10.80 -10.22
N ARG A 36 0.96 -10.73 -11.04
CA ARG A 36 1.11 -11.61 -12.21
C ARG A 36 1.45 -13.05 -11.81
N GLU A 37 2.25 -13.23 -10.76
CA GLU A 37 2.75 -14.55 -10.37
C GLU A 37 1.79 -15.31 -9.46
N THR A 38 1.05 -14.60 -8.59
CA THR A 38 0.18 -15.24 -7.59
C THR A 38 -1.31 -15.07 -7.86
N GLY A 39 -1.68 -14.16 -8.79
CA GLY A 39 -3.07 -13.73 -8.99
C GLY A 39 -3.63 -12.88 -7.84
N MET A 40 -2.88 -12.67 -6.76
CA MET A 40 -3.32 -11.90 -5.60
C MET A 40 -3.16 -10.40 -5.82
N ARG A 41 -4.11 -9.63 -5.30
CA ARG A 41 -3.99 -8.16 -5.18
C ARG A 41 -3.42 -7.80 -3.80
N VAL A 42 -2.59 -6.77 -3.78
CA VAL A 42 -2.02 -6.16 -2.57
C VAL A 42 -2.84 -4.92 -2.25
N ALA A 43 -3.47 -4.89 -1.07
CA ALA A 43 -4.11 -3.72 -0.52
C ALA A 43 -3.10 -2.95 0.32
N ARG A 44 -2.96 -1.64 0.09
CA ARG A 44 -1.98 -0.81 0.80
C ARG A 44 -2.67 0.35 1.47
N TRP A 45 -2.38 0.54 2.75
CA TRP A 45 -2.85 1.69 3.50
C TRP A 45 -1.70 2.33 4.26
N THR A 46 -1.82 3.65 4.45
CA THR A 46 -0.85 4.47 5.18
C THR A 46 -1.32 4.72 6.61
N TRP A 47 -0.46 5.38 7.40
CA TRP A 47 -0.87 5.93 8.69
C TRP A 47 -2.05 6.91 8.52
N ASN A 48 -2.05 7.74 7.49
CA ASN A 48 -3.16 8.67 7.24
C ASN A 48 -4.48 7.93 7.00
N ASP A 49 -4.45 6.79 6.30
CA ASP A 49 -5.64 5.97 6.05
C ASP A 49 -6.14 5.23 7.30
N ALA A 50 -5.23 4.91 8.23
CA ALA A 50 -5.56 4.27 9.50
C ALA A 50 -6.11 5.27 10.54
N TRP A 51 -5.61 6.50 10.55
CA TRP A 51 -6.10 7.57 11.44
C TRP A 51 -7.38 8.23 10.94
N ASN A 52 -7.62 8.20 9.63
CA ASN A 52 -8.88 8.65 9.06
C ASN A 52 -9.91 7.54 9.18
N THR A 53 -11.04 7.82 9.81
CA THR A 53 -12.03 6.82 10.27
C THR A 53 -12.49 5.87 9.16
N ASP A 54 -12.48 6.33 7.90
CA ASP A 54 -12.94 5.55 6.75
C ASP A 54 -11.83 5.10 5.79
N GLY A 55 -10.58 5.55 5.95
CA GLY A 55 -9.53 5.39 4.93
C GLY A 55 -9.23 3.92 4.65
N LEU A 56 -8.90 3.18 5.71
CA LEU A 56 -8.68 1.74 5.65
C LEU A 56 -9.92 0.98 5.13
N LEU A 57 -11.12 1.36 5.58
CA LEU A 57 -12.36 0.71 5.17
C LEU A 57 -12.63 0.90 3.67
N ARG A 58 -12.37 2.09 3.13
CA ARG A 58 -12.51 2.38 1.69
C ARG A 58 -11.50 1.62 0.86
N GLU A 59 -10.24 1.53 1.30
CA GLU A 59 -9.22 0.74 0.61
C GLU A 59 -9.62 -0.74 0.56
N LEU A 60 -10.01 -1.32 1.70
CA LEU A 60 -10.47 -2.72 1.76
C LEU A 60 -11.72 -2.96 0.90
N ALA A 61 -12.66 -2.01 0.88
CA ALA A 61 -13.86 -2.11 0.05
C ALA A 61 -13.54 -2.10 -1.46
N SER A 62 -12.46 -1.42 -1.90
CA SER A 62 -12.01 -1.46 -3.30
C SER A 62 -11.62 -2.88 -3.77
N TYR A 63 -11.35 -3.76 -2.81
CA TYR A 63 -11.07 -5.17 -3.03
C TYR A 63 -12.25 -6.10 -2.71
N GLY A 64 -13.43 -5.54 -2.43
CA GLY A 64 -14.64 -6.29 -2.06
C GLY A 64 -14.65 -6.79 -0.61
N ILE A 65 -13.75 -6.31 0.25
CA ILE A 65 -13.72 -6.64 1.67
C ILE A 65 -14.51 -5.57 2.42
N THR A 66 -15.62 -5.97 3.04
CA THR A 66 -16.45 -5.08 3.88
C THR A 66 -16.64 -5.72 5.26
N PRO A 67 -16.68 -4.92 6.34
CA PRO A 67 -16.99 -5.43 7.67
C PRO A 67 -18.38 -6.06 7.65
N ARG A 68 -18.52 -7.23 8.29
CA ARG A 68 -19.85 -7.80 8.51
C ARG A 68 -20.61 -6.97 9.55
N PRO A 69 -21.94 -6.87 9.42
CA PRO A 69 -22.80 -6.20 10.40
C PRO A 69 -22.73 -6.87 11.77
#